data_AF-A0A5M3XWF9-F1
#
_entry.id   AF-A0A5M3XWF9-F1
#
_cell.length_a   1.000
_cell.length_b   1.000
_cell.length_c   1.000
_cell.angle_alpha   90.00
_cell.angle_beta   90.00
_cell.angle_gamma   90.00
#
_symmetry.space_group_name_H-M   'P 1'
#
loop_
_entity.id
_entity.type
_entity.pdbx_description
1 polymer ?
#
loop_
_entity_poly.entity_id
_entity_poly.type
_entity_poly.pdbx_seq_one_letter_code
_entity_poly.pdbx_strand_id
1 'polypeptide(L)'
;MRRIVVVALVAAGLGVPRPAEAAADPLAAVKAQYVPGRGVMVREMGHSFASVPAKLRFSQDGWLEFGRSRVVAYEMRVKLAPAKERVRSLGVGKYTYRTSPAIVRSLPKGKIWRAEPKEYNPLRNPVFVVEPTTLKALLKTVTRHNGGFYEGVIAYGDLYAASPSLRADAPKPDELESAVDVKWHMYTGAQDLPNRFCAKVDDQQDAPGRDTCVQFLWWGAKKHLPAPPASRVGFPAAR
;
A
#
# COMPACT_ATOMS: atom_id res chain seq x y z
N MET A 1 -27.40 -67.61 36.93
CA MET A 1 -26.29 -67.17 36.05
C MET A 1 -26.89 -66.71 34.72
N ARG A 2 -27.00 -65.39 34.47
CA ARG A 2 -27.52 -64.83 33.21
C ARG A 2 -26.40 -64.06 32.53
N ARG A 3 -25.98 -64.53 31.35
CA ARG A 3 -24.93 -63.94 30.52
C ARG A 3 -25.49 -62.70 29.81
N ILE A 4 -24.83 -61.56 29.98
CA ILE A 4 -25.11 -60.31 29.28
C ILE A 4 -24.33 -60.35 27.96
N VAL A 5 -25.04 -60.22 26.83
CA VAL A 5 -24.45 -60.01 25.50
C VAL A 5 -24.39 -58.51 25.27
N VAL A 6 -23.18 -57.95 25.13
CA VAL A 6 -22.96 -56.56 24.75
C VAL A 6 -22.83 -56.52 23.23
N VAL A 7 -23.79 -55.87 22.58
CA VAL A 7 -23.74 -55.56 21.14
C VAL A 7 -22.95 -54.26 20.97
N ALA A 8 -21.80 -54.35 20.31
CA ALA A 8 -20.99 -53.19 19.94
C ALA A 8 -21.58 -52.54 18.68
N LEU A 9 -22.12 -51.32 18.82
CA LEU A 9 -22.53 -50.46 17.71
C LEU A 9 -21.31 -49.77 17.12
N VAL A 10 -20.90 -50.20 15.92
CA VAL A 10 -19.91 -49.48 15.09
C VAL A 10 -20.65 -48.35 14.37
N ALA A 11 -20.47 -47.12 14.83
CA ALA A 11 -20.96 -45.94 14.13
C ALA A 11 -20.04 -45.62 12.94
N ALA A 12 -20.51 -45.92 11.73
CA ALA A 12 -19.88 -45.48 10.49
C ALA A 12 -20.01 -43.95 10.39
N GLY A 13 -18.89 -43.24 10.55
CA GLY A 13 -18.83 -41.79 10.39
C GLY A 13 -19.06 -41.40 8.93
N LEU A 14 -20.25 -40.90 8.61
CA LEU A 14 -20.51 -40.20 7.36
C LEU A 14 -19.72 -38.89 7.38
N GLY A 15 -18.65 -38.82 6.58
CA GLY A 15 -17.85 -37.61 6.40
C GLY A 15 -18.72 -36.48 5.84
N VAL A 16 -18.91 -35.42 6.61
CA VAL A 16 -19.53 -34.19 6.13
C VAL A 16 -18.63 -33.62 5.03
N PRO A 17 -19.12 -33.36 3.80
CA PRO A 17 -18.30 -32.72 2.79
C PRO A 17 -17.87 -31.35 3.33
N ARG A 18 -16.56 -31.17 3.53
CA ARG A 18 -15.98 -29.86 3.83
C ARG A 18 -16.27 -28.96 2.62
N PRO A 19 -16.88 -27.78 2.80
CA PRO A 19 -17.08 -26.88 1.68
C PRO A 19 -15.73 -26.64 1.01
N ALA A 20 -15.69 -26.79 -0.32
CA ALA A 20 -14.52 -26.42 -1.11
C ALA A 20 -14.20 -24.97 -0.78
N GLU A 21 -13.03 -24.75 -0.18
CA GLU A 21 -12.53 -23.42 0.12
C GLU A 21 -12.44 -22.69 -1.21
N ALA A 22 -13.28 -21.66 -1.40
CA ALA A 22 -13.25 -20.86 -2.60
C ALA A 22 -11.83 -20.34 -2.78
N ALA A 23 -11.30 -20.42 -4.01
CA ALA A 23 -9.97 -19.90 -4.29
C ALA A 23 -9.91 -18.44 -3.88
N ALA A 24 -8.91 -18.09 -3.06
CA ALA A 24 -8.71 -16.72 -2.59
C ALA A 24 -8.64 -15.76 -3.78
N ASP A 25 -9.40 -14.67 -3.74
CA ASP A 25 -9.38 -13.62 -4.77
C ASP A 25 -9.06 -12.26 -4.13
N PRO A 26 -7.76 -11.94 -3.94
CA PRO A 26 -7.34 -10.68 -3.36
C PRO A 26 -7.77 -9.46 -4.19
N LEU A 27 -7.94 -9.64 -5.51
CA LEU A 27 -8.35 -8.57 -6.41
C LEU A 27 -9.82 -8.22 -6.21
N ALA A 28 -10.70 -9.21 -6.13
CA ALA A 28 -12.11 -8.99 -5.81
C ALA A 28 -12.27 -8.39 -4.41
N ALA A 29 -11.50 -8.89 -3.43
CA ALA A 29 -11.52 -8.40 -2.06
C ALA A 29 -11.16 -6.90 -1.99
N VAL A 30 -10.06 -6.48 -2.61
CA VAL A 30 -9.65 -5.06 -2.66
C VAL A 30 -10.68 -4.22 -3.42
N LYS A 31 -11.23 -4.72 -4.53
CA LYS A 31 -12.29 -4.02 -5.28
C LYS A 31 -13.52 -3.73 -4.42
N ALA A 32 -13.93 -4.68 -3.59
CA ALA A 32 -15.09 -4.53 -2.70
C ALA A 32 -14.90 -3.45 -1.63
N GLN A 33 -13.67 -3.04 -1.33
CA GLN A 33 -13.37 -1.98 -0.36
C GLN A 33 -13.60 -0.57 -0.92
N TYR A 34 -13.77 -0.41 -2.24
CA TYR A 34 -13.99 0.88 -2.88
C TYR A 34 -15.41 1.44 -2.65
N VAL A 35 -15.62 1.90 -1.41
CA VAL A 35 -16.85 2.52 -0.94
C VAL A 35 -16.53 3.94 -0.46
N PRO A 36 -17.21 4.98 -1.00
CA PRO A 36 -17.03 6.36 -0.54
C PRO A 36 -17.16 6.51 0.98
N GLY A 37 -16.25 7.27 1.59
CA GLY A 37 -16.21 7.51 3.04
C GLY A 37 -15.69 6.33 3.86
N ARG A 38 -15.15 5.29 3.20
CA ARG A 38 -14.37 4.23 3.83
C ARG A 38 -12.90 4.32 3.44
N GLY A 39 -12.06 3.59 4.14
CA GLY A 39 -10.63 3.61 3.90
C GLY A 39 -9.90 2.42 4.51
N VAL A 40 -8.57 2.51 4.43
CA VAL A 40 -7.64 1.58 5.07
C VAL A 40 -6.54 2.37 5.75
N MET A 41 -6.14 1.94 6.95
CA MET A 41 -4.96 2.46 7.61
C MET A 41 -3.74 1.74 7.06
N VAL A 42 -2.69 2.50 6.77
CA VAL A 42 -1.41 1.96 6.30
C VAL A 42 -0.31 2.27 7.31
N ARG A 43 0.62 1.32 7.46
CA ARG A 43 1.90 1.54 8.14
C ARG A 43 3.01 1.03 7.25
N GLU A 44 3.85 1.93 6.81
CA GLU A 44 4.99 1.61 5.96
C GLU A 44 6.29 1.78 6.72
N MET A 45 7.19 0.82 6.51
CA MET A 45 8.56 0.87 6.98
C MET A 45 9.49 0.47 5.85
N GLY A 46 10.65 1.12 5.79
CA GLY A 46 11.66 0.76 4.82
C GLY A 46 13.01 1.35 5.15
N HIS A 47 13.98 0.95 4.34
CA HIS A 47 15.33 1.45 4.37
C HIS A 47 15.56 2.31 3.14
N SER A 48 15.96 3.57 3.35
CA SER A 48 16.52 4.42 2.31
C SER A 48 18.03 4.27 2.38
N PHE A 49 18.63 3.73 1.32
CA PHE A 49 20.08 3.54 1.21
C PHE A 49 20.72 4.56 0.27
N ALA A 50 20.19 5.79 0.24
CA ALA A 50 20.86 6.90 -0.40
C ALA A 50 22.17 7.17 0.35
N SER A 51 23.27 6.68 -0.21
CA SER A 51 24.69 7.00 0.04
C SER A 51 25.16 7.03 1.52
N VAL A 52 26.11 6.14 1.83
CA VAL A 52 26.81 5.94 3.11
C VAL A 52 27.21 7.27 3.81
N PRO A 53 27.17 7.37 5.17
CA PRO A 53 27.12 6.26 6.14
C PRO A 53 25.83 6.08 6.96
N ALA A 54 24.72 6.73 6.64
CA ALA A 54 23.48 6.54 7.41
C ALA A 54 22.44 5.71 6.64
N LYS A 55 22.18 4.48 7.10
CA LYS A 55 20.96 3.72 6.75
C LYS A 55 19.75 4.53 7.23
N LEU A 56 19.23 5.44 6.41
CA LEU A 56 18.06 6.23 6.74
C LEU A 56 16.86 5.30 6.83
N ARG A 57 16.43 4.99 8.05
CA ARG A 57 15.16 4.30 8.28
C ARG A 57 14.06 5.34 8.19
N PHE A 58 13.04 5.03 7.41
CA PHE A 58 11.81 5.79 7.46
C PHE A 58 10.71 4.88 7.98
N SER A 59 9.78 5.51 8.69
CA SER A 59 8.47 4.93 8.94
C SER A 59 7.43 5.97 8.59
N GLN A 60 6.34 5.55 7.99
CA GLN A 60 5.17 6.39 7.87
C GLN A 60 3.91 5.63 8.21
N ASP A 61 2.96 6.34 8.80
CA ASP A 61 1.64 5.82 9.09
C ASP A 61 0.59 6.79 8.55
N GLY A 62 -0.55 6.25 8.17
CA GLY A 62 -1.54 7.06 7.51
C GLY A 62 -2.82 6.34 7.14
N TRP A 63 -3.63 7.04 6.37
CA TRP A 63 -4.92 6.58 5.90
C TRP A 63 -5.05 6.81 4.41
N LEU A 64 -5.66 5.85 3.73
CA LEU A 64 -6.16 5.99 2.37
C LEU A 64 -7.68 6.05 2.46
N GLU A 65 -8.31 7.03 1.81
CA GLU A 65 -9.76 7.11 1.64
C GLU A 65 -10.13 6.62 0.24
N PHE A 66 -11.12 5.73 0.20
CA PHE A 66 -11.64 5.16 -1.02
C PHE A 66 -12.81 5.98 -1.58
N GLY A 67 -12.79 6.16 -2.90
CA GLY A 67 -13.96 6.51 -3.67
C GLY A 67 -14.62 5.24 -4.24
N ARG A 68 -15.38 5.39 -5.32
CA ARG A 68 -16.09 4.26 -5.96
C ARG A 68 -15.18 3.26 -6.69
N SER A 69 -13.96 3.66 -7.06
CA SER A 69 -13.06 2.82 -7.86
C SER A 69 -11.57 3.10 -7.68
N ARG A 70 -11.21 4.09 -6.85
CA ARG A 70 -9.83 4.52 -6.62
C ARG A 70 -9.68 5.18 -5.26
N VAL A 71 -8.44 5.31 -4.80
CA VAL A 71 -8.12 6.15 -3.65
C VAL A 71 -8.34 7.61 -4.06
N VAL A 72 -9.15 8.34 -3.29
CA VAL A 72 -9.53 9.73 -3.59
C VAL A 72 -8.76 10.73 -2.73
N ALA A 73 -8.42 10.32 -1.51
CA ALA A 73 -7.64 11.12 -0.59
C ALA A 73 -6.70 10.25 0.25
N TYR A 74 -5.68 10.85 0.82
CA TYR A 74 -4.80 10.20 1.78
C TYR A 74 -4.26 11.18 2.81
N GLU A 75 -3.90 10.66 3.97
CA GLU A 75 -3.13 11.38 4.99
C GLU A 75 -1.94 10.51 5.38
N MET A 76 -0.72 11.02 5.27
CA MET A 76 0.49 10.32 5.71
C MET A 76 1.24 11.16 6.74
N ARG A 77 1.85 10.48 7.71
CA ARG A 77 2.76 11.07 8.70
C ARG A 77 4.09 10.36 8.60
N VAL A 78 5.09 11.07 8.10
CA VAL A 78 6.43 10.54 7.95
C VAL A 78 7.24 10.86 9.19
N LYS A 79 7.92 9.84 9.71
CA LYS A 79 8.98 9.95 10.69
C LYS A 79 10.27 9.53 10.01
N LEU A 80 11.15 10.50 9.78
CA LEU A 80 12.51 10.24 9.33
C LEU A 80 13.37 9.98 10.57
N ALA A 81 14.37 9.11 10.46
CA ALA A 81 15.40 8.95 11.47
C ALA A 81 16.76 9.20 10.80
N PRO A 82 17.70 9.94 11.43
CA PRO A 82 17.68 10.41 12.83
C PRO A 82 16.96 11.76 13.05
N ALA A 83 16.63 12.49 11.99
CA ALA A 83 15.96 13.79 12.09
C ALA A 83 14.52 13.60 12.63
N LYS A 84 14.24 14.03 13.88
CA LYS A 84 12.90 13.94 14.51
C LYS A 84 11.82 14.82 13.84
N GLU A 85 12.03 15.23 12.59
CA GLU A 85 11.05 15.98 11.83
C GLU A 85 9.85 15.10 11.51
N ARG A 86 8.67 15.64 11.81
CA ARG A 86 7.39 15.03 11.47
C ARG A 86 6.82 15.81 10.31
N VAL A 87 6.76 15.17 9.14
CA VAL A 87 6.07 15.71 7.98
C VAL A 87 4.69 15.08 7.93
N ARG A 88 3.66 15.91 7.83
CA ARG A 88 2.29 15.47 7.55
C ARG A 88 1.93 15.88 6.13
N SER A 89 1.50 14.91 5.35
CA SER A 89 1.01 15.07 3.98
C SER A 89 -0.47 14.73 3.93
N LEU A 90 -1.26 15.49 3.18
CA LEU A 90 -2.68 15.27 2.96
C LEU A 90 -2.96 15.47 1.48
N GLY A 91 -3.22 14.39 0.74
CA GLY A 91 -3.60 14.48 -0.67
C GLY A 91 -5.11 14.53 -0.81
N VAL A 92 -5.65 15.63 -1.33
CA VAL A 92 -7.10 15.79 -1.58
C VAL A 92 -7.30 16.63 -2.85
N GLY A 93 -8.18 16.17 -3.74
CA GLY A 93 -8.42 16.85 -5.01
C GLY A 93 -7.16 16.84 -5.89
N LYS A 94 -6.70 18.02 -6.29
CA LYS A 94 -5.53 18.21 -7.18
C LYS A 94 -4.22 18.52 -6.45
N TYR A 95 -4.23 18.55 -5.12
CA TYR A 95 -3.07 18.94 -4.33
C TYR A 95 -2.70 17.89 -3.29
N THR A 96 -1.40 17.85 -3.00
CA THR A 96 -0.85 17.33 -1.76
C THR A 96 -0.48 18.50 -0.86
N TYR A 97 -1.11 18.58 0.30
CA TYR A 97 -0.83 19.60 1.30
C TYR A 97 0.19 19.06 2.30
N ARG A 98 1.31 19.76 2.48
CA ARG A 98 2.37 19.36 3.42
C ARG A 98 2.54 20.37 4.55
N THR A 99 2.82 19.86 5.74
CA THR A 99 3.19 20.66 6.90
C THR A 99 4.29 19.98 7.70
N SER A 100 5.24 20.79 8.15
CA SER A 100 6.28 20.45 9.13
C SER A 100 6.76 21.76 9.76
N PRO A 101 7.48 21.73 10.90
CA PRO A 101 8.09 22.94 11.46
C PRO A 101 8.97 23.69 10.45
N ALA A 102 9.72 22.98 9.59
CA ALA A 102 10.54 23.60 8.55
C ALA A 102 9.69 24.27 7.46
N ILE A 103 8.64 23.59 7.00
CA ILE A 103 7.71 24.16 6.00
C ILE A 103 7.05 25.42 6.55
N VAL A 104 6.51 25.39 7.77
CA VAL A 104 5.80 26.54 8.37
C VAL A 104 6.68 27.79 8.41
N ARG A 105 7.98 27.65 8.76
CA ARG A 105 8.93 28.78 8.80
C ARG A 105 9.16 29.47 7.45
N SER A 106 8.93 28.76 6.36
CA SER A 106 9.12 29.27 4.99
C SER A 106 7.86 29.85 4.34
N LEU A 107 6.70 29.73 5.01
CA LEU A 107 5.43 30.16 4.46
C LEU A 107 5.09 31.60 4.90
N PRO A 108 4.24 32.32 4.14
CA PRO A 108 3.71 33.61 4.58
C PRO A 108 3.02 33.51 5.95
N LYS A 109 3.00 34.62 6.68
CA LYS A 109 2.37 34.70 8.02
C LYS A 109 0.94 34.14 7.99
N GLY A 110 0.63 33.27 8.96
CA GLY A 110 -0.69 32.64 9.11
C GLY A 110 -0.90 31.37 8.26
N LYS A 111 -0.01 31.07 7.32
CA LYS A 111 -0.06 29.83 6.53
C LYS A 111 0.70 28.71 7.24
N ILE A 112 0.15 27.50 7.17
CA ILE A 112 0.76 26.31 7.78
C ILE A 112 0.83 25.10 6.84
N TRP A 113 0.12 25.16 5.72
CA TRP A 113 0.15 24.13 4.69
C TRP A 113 0.79 24.69 3.44
N ARG A 114 1.72 23.94 2.85
CA ARG A 114 2.17 24.16 1.48
C ARG A 114 1.37 23.25 0.55
N ALA A 115 0.79 23.78 -0.51
CA ALA A 115 0.19 22.97 -1.56
C ALA A 115 1.21 22.65 -2.66
N GLU A 116 1.23 21.40 -3.10
CA GLU A 116 2.05 20.89 -4.21
C GLU A 116 1.15 20.08 -5.15
N PRO A 117 1.51 19.88 -6.43
CA PRO A 117 0.80 18.94 -7.30
C PRO A 117 0.60 17.59 -6.58
N LYS A 118 -0.58 16.99 -6.77
CA LYS A 118 -0.93 15.77 -6.05
C LYS A 118 -0.02 14.60 -6.43
N GLU A 119 0.48 13.92 -5.40
CA GLU A 119 1.07 12.58 -5.51
C GLU A 119 -0.06 11.55 -5.51
N TYR A 120 0.01 10.55 -6.39
CA TYR A 120 -1.04 9.55 -6.53
C TYR A 120 -0.75 8.29 -5.72
N ASN A 121 0.52 7.94 -5.55
CA ASN A 121 1.01 6.96 -4.60
C ASN A 121 1.60 7.69 -3.37
N PRO A 122 0.90 7.71 -2.22
CA PRO A 122 1.42 8.33 -1.01
C PRO A 122 2.44 7.45 -0.25
N LEU A 123 2.70 6.25 -0.74
CA LEU A 123 3.65 5.31 -0.17
C LEU A 123 5.05 5.54 -0.75
N ARG A 124 6.09 5.19 0.00
CA ARG A 124 7.45 5.15 -0.54
C ARG A 124 7.73 3.88 -1.32
N ASN A 125 6.92 2.84 -1.09
CA ASN A 125 6.88 1.63 -1.86
C ASN A 125 6.44 1.99 -3.30
N PRO A 126 7.22 1.63 -4.32
CA PRO A 126 6.93 2.00 -5.70
C PRO A 126 5.67 1.32 -6.25
N VAL A 127 5.20 0.26 -5.59
CA VAL A 127 4.03 -0.51 -5.98
C VAL A 127 2.83 -0.09 -5.13
N PHE A 128 1.86 0.60 -5.72
CA PHE A 128 0.62 0.95 -5.04
C PHE A 128 -0.40 -0.19 -5.11
N VAL A 129 -0.16 -1.27 -4.35
CA VAL A 129 -0.91 -2.54 -4.42
C VAL A 129 -2.42 -2.44 -4.20
N VAL A 130 -2.92 -1.35 -3.59
CA VAL A 130 -4.37 -1.16 -3.41
C VAL A 130 -5.07 -0.79 -4.71
N GLU A 131 -4.34 -0.39 -5.75
CA GLU A 131 -4.89 -0.08 -7.06
C GLU A 131 -5.25 -1.37 -7.81
N PRO A 132 -6.51 -1.60 -8.23
CA PRO A 132 -6.93 -2.88 -8.80
C PRO A 132 -6.17 -3.29 -10.08
N THR A 133 -5.78 -2.34 -10.91
CA THR A 133 -5.02 -2.60 -12.14
C THR A 133 -3.59 -3.05 -11.83
N THR A 134 -2.92 -2.37 -10.90
CA THR A 134 -1.61 -2.77 -10.38
C THR A 134 -1.69 -4.16 -9.74
N LEU A 135 -2.62 -4.41 -8.81
CA LEU A 135 -2.76 -5.72 -8.15
C LEU A 135 -3.03 -6.84 -9.16
N LYS A 136 -3.89 -6.59 -10.15
CA LYS A 136 -4.16 -7.57 -11.21
C LYS A 136 -2.90 -7.91 -12.00
N ALA A 137 -2.03 -6.95 -12.28
CA ALA A 137 -0.78 -7.22 -12.98
C ALA A 137 0.19 -8.04 -12.12
N LEU A 138 0.34 -7.70 -10.84
CA LEU A 138 1.16 -8.49 -9.92
C LEU A 138 0.67 -9.94 -9.82
N LEU A 139 -0.64 -10.16 -9.64
CA LEU A 139 -1.18 -11.51 -9.51
C LEU A 139 -0.94 -12.40 -10.75
N LYS A 140 -0.68 -11.81 -11.93
CA LYS A 140 -0.29 -12.57 -13.13
C LYS A 140 1.15 -13.03 -13.12
N THR A 141 2.01 -12.42 -12.32
CA THR A 141 3.44 -12.73 -12.23
C THR A 141 3.82 -13.52 -10.98
N VAL A 142 2.81 -14.10 -10.32
CA VAL A 142 3.00 -14.96 -9.15
C VAL A 142 3.83 -16.18 -9.53
N THR A 143 4.96 -16.35 -8.85
CA THR A 143 5.84 -17.53 -8.98
C THR A 143 5.67 -18.49 -7.80
N ARG A 144 5.20 -18.00 -6.65
CA ARG A 144 4.88 -18.83 -5.48
C ARG A 144 3.59 -18.38 -4.80
N HIS A 145 2.72 -19.33 -4.51
CA HIS A 145 1.48 -19.13 -3.77
C HIS A 145 1.28 -20.26 -2.76
N ASN A 146 1.03 -19.92 -1.49
CA ASN A 146 0.72 -20.88 -0.44
C ASN A 146 -0.22 -20.25 0.59
N GLY A 147 -1.48 -20.67 0.60
CA GLY A 147 -2.52 -20.08 1.45
C GLY A 147 -2.64 -18.58 1.19
N GLY A 148 -2.54 -17.75 2.23
CA GLY A 148 -2.57 -16.29 2.08
C GLY A 148 -1.28 -15.65 1.56
N PHE A 149 -0.23 -16.42 1.23
CA PHE A 149 1.05 -15.88 0.79
C PHE A 149 1.19 -15.90 -0.73
N TYR A 150 1.57 -14.76 -1.31
CA TYR A 150 1.85 -14.56 -2.73
C TYR A 150 3.25 -13.97 -2.89
N GLU A 151 3.97 -14.41 -3.90
CA GLU A 151 5.29 -13.89 -4.28
C GLU A 151 5.44 -13.92 -5.79
N GLY A 152 6.15 -12.93 -6.33
CA GLY A 152 6.39 -12.81 -7.75
C GLY A 152 7.45 -11.79 -8.07
N VAL A 153 7.68 -11.63 -9.38
CA VAL A 153 8.58 -10.64 -9.96
C VAL A 153 7.84 -9.96 -11.11
N ILE A 154 7.95 -8.65 -11.23
CA ILE A 154 7.39 -7.90 -12.36
C ILE A 154 8.47 -6.95 -12.88
N ALA A 155 8.63 -6.84 -14.20
CA ALA A 155 9.50 -5.84 -14.79
C ALA A 155 8.96 -4.43 -14.48
N TYR A 156 9.84 -3.46 -14.23
CA TYR A 156 9.43 -2.10 -13.89
C TYR A 156 8.60 -1.44 -15.01
N GLY A 157 8.92 -1.74 -16.27
CA GLY A 157 8.13 -1.28 -17.42
C GLY A 157 6.70 -1.80 -17.40
N ASP A 158 6.49 -3.07 -17.05
CA ASP A 158 5.17 -3.69 -16.92
C ASP A 158 4.39 -3.12 -15.72
N LEU A 159 5.08 -2.88 -14.61
CA LEU A 159 4.51 -2.20 -13.45
C LEU A 159 4.06 -0.78 -13.82
N TYR A 160 4.91 -0.02 -14.53
CA TYR A 160 4.58 1.31 -15.03
C TYR A 160 3.36 1.28 -15.97
N ALA A 161 3.30 0.31 -16.88
CA ALA A 161 2.15 0.12 -17.78
C ALA A 161 0.86 -0.27 -17.03
N ALA A 162 0.97 -0.97 -15.90
CA ALA A 162 -0.18 -1.40 -15.11
C ALA A 162 -0.66 -0.34 -14.09
N SER A 163 0.23 0.53 -13.61
CA SER A 163 -0.03 1.44 -12.47
C SER A 163 -0.29 2.90 -12.88
N PRO A 164 -1.56 3.34 -12.99
CA PRO A 164 -1.93 4.74 -13.06
C PRO A 164 -1.22 5.66 -12.08
N SER A 165 -1.05 5.27 -10.81
CA SER A 165 -0.34 6.12 -9.85
C SER A 165 1.13 6.29 -10.21
N LEU A 166 1.82 5.21 -10.61
CA LEU A 166 3.23 5.29 -10.99
C LEU A 166 3.41 6.14 -12.24
N ARG A 167 2.52 6.03 -13.24
CA ARG A 167 2.55 6.89 -14.43
C ARG A 167 2.32 8.37 -14.14
N ALA A 168 1.53 8.67 -13.11
CA ALA A 168 1.24 10.04 -12.73
C ALA A 168 2.39 10.67 -11.92
N ASP A 169 3.12 9.87 -11.16
CA ASP A 169 4.17 10.34 -10.24
C ASP A 169 5.59 10.25 -10.82
N ALA A 170 5.83 9.42 -11.83
CA ALA A 170 7.14 9.17 -12.41
C ALA A 170 7.16 9.39 -13.93
N PRO A 171 8.32 9.83 -14.49
CA PRO A 171 8.51 9.83 -15.93
C PRO A 171 8.39 8.41 -16.50
N LYS A 172 8.13 8.30 -17.79
CA LYS A 172 8.14 7.01 -18.49
C LYS A 172 9.57 6.44 -18.42
N PRO A 173 9.76 5.18 -17.99
CA PRO A 173 11.08 4.57 -17.96
C PRO A 173 11.63 4.39 -19.37
N ASP A 174 12.95 4.49 -19.51
CA ASP A 174 13.65 4.07 -20.72
C ASP A 174 13.74 2.52 -20.82
N GLU A 175 14.43 2.00 -21.83
CA GLU A 175 14.54 0.56 -22.05
C GLU A 175 15.29 -0.16 -20.91
N LEU A 176 16.35 0.45 -20.38
CA LEU A 176 17.16 -0.12 -19.31
C LEU A 176 16.37 -0.12 -17.99
N GLU A 177 15.75 1.01 -17.67
CA GLU A 177 14.89 1.14 -16.49
C GLU A 177 13.68 0.20 -16.57
N SER A 178 13.11 0.01 -17.77
CA SER A 178 11.95 -0.88 -17.95
C SER A 178 12.27 -2.34 -17.66
N ALA A 179 13.50 -2.78 -17.90
CA ALA A 179 13.96 -4.14 -17.67
C ALA A 179 14.29 -4.45 -16.20
N VAL A 180 14.32 -3.44 -15.32
CA VAL A 180 14.63 -3.63 -13.89
C VAL A 180 13.57 -4.48 -13.21
N ASP A 181 13.99 -5.51 -12.49
CA ASP A 181 13.09 -6.38 -11.73
C ASP A 181 12.56 -5.70 -10.47
N VAL A 182 11.24 -5.80 -10.28
CA VAL A 182 10.57 -5.50 -9.02
C VAL A 182 10.13 -6.82 -8.38
N LYS A 183 10.89 -7.26 -7.39
CA LYS A 183 10.59 -8.46 -6.59
C LYS A 183 9.59 -8.08 -5.51
N TRP A 184 8.54 -8.87 -5.34
CA TRP A 184 7.48 -8.54 -4.39
C TRP A 184 6.90 -9.77 -3.71
N HIS A 185 6.35 -9.56 -2.52
CA HIS A 185 5.51 -10.56 -1.86
C HIS A 185 4.39 -9.89 -1.07
N MET A 186 3.30 -10.62 -0.89
CA MET A 186 2.08 -10.17 -0.25
C MET A 186 1.55 -11.26 0.67
N TYR A 187 1.07 -10.85 1.83
CA TYR A 187 0.27 -11.69 2.71
C TYR A 187 -1.15 -11.15 2.72
N THR A 188 -2.12 -12.05 2.58
CA THR A 188 -3.54 -11.76 2.79
C THR A 188 -3.97 -12.21 4.18
N GLY A 189 -4.97 -11.50 4.72
CA GLY A 189 -5.60 -11.81 6.00
C GLY A 189 -7.03 -12.29 5.78
N ALA A 190 -7.90 -11.96 6.74
CA ALA A 190 -9.33 -12.24 6.63
C ALA A 190 -9.91 -11.65 5.32
N GLN A 191 -10.83 -12.40 4.70
CA GLN A 191 -11.53 -11.99 3.47
C GLN A 191 -10.59 -11.73 2.29
N ASP A 192 -9.44 -12.41 2.24
CA ASP A 192 -8.42 -12.30 1.17
C ASP A 192 -7.82 -10.90 0.99
N LEU A 193 -8.04 -10.00 1.94
CA LEU A 193 -7.51 -8.64 1.87
C LEU A 193 -6.00 -8.64 2.16
N PRO A 194 -5.18 -7.89 1.40
CA PRO A 194 -3.79 -7.69 1.74
C PRO A 194 -3.65 -7.17 3.16
N ASN A 195 -2.84 -7.81 4.00
CA ASN A 195 -2.50 -7.30 5.35
C ASN A 195 -1.04 -6.83 5.41
N ARG A 196 -0.19 -7.32 4.50
CA ARG A 196 1.20 -6.90 4.33
C ARG A 196 1.61 -7.05 2.87
N PHE A 197 2.30 -6.06 2.34
CA PHE A 197 2.91 -6.10 1.02
C PHE A 197 4.33 -5.56 1.11
N CYS A 198 5.28 -6.23 0.47
CA CYS A 198 6.66 -5.76 0.39
C CYS A 198 7.13 -5.79 -1.05
N ALA A 199 7.91 -4.80 -1.44
CA ALA A 199 8.57 -4.76 -2.73
C ALA A 199 10.02 -4.30 -2.60
N LYS A 200 10.83 -4.79 -3.53
CA LYS A 200 12.23 -4.45 -3.74
C LYS A 200 12.45 -4.20 -5.22
N VAL A 201 13.03 -3.05 -5.55
CA VAL A 201 13.54 -2.75 -6.89
C VAL A 201 15.01 -3.13 -6.92
N ASP A 202 15.41 -3.94 -7.89
CA ASP A 202 16.77 -4.44 -8.07
C ASP A 202 17.46 -3.66 -9.20
N ASP A 203 17.85 -2.42 -8.93
CA ASP A 203 18.33 -1.48 -9.96
C ASP A 203 19.80 -1.71 -10.40
N GLN A 204 20.46 -2.79 -9.94
CA GLN A 204 21.81 -3.25 -10.32
C GLN A 204 22.95 -2.23 -10.20
N GLN A 205 22.65 -0.96 -9.91
CA GLN A 205 23.58 0.01 -9.37
C GLN A 205 23.84 -0.41 -7.92
N ASP A 206 25.06 -0.32 -7.42
CA ASP A 206 25.44 -0.61 -6.03
C ASP A 206 24.70 0.24 -4.96
N ALA A 207 23.61 0.93 -5.33
CA ALA A 207 22.59 1.42 -4.44
C ALA A 207 21.82 0.23 -3.85
N PRO A 208 21.93 -0.03 -2.53
CA PRO A 208 21.18 -1.12 -1.92
C PRO A 208 19.67 -0.87 -2.13
N GLY A 209 18.99 -1.83 -2.76
CA GLY A 209 17.59 -1.71 -3.18
C GLY A 209 16.64 -1.24 -2.06
N ARG A 210 15.65 -0.42 -2.43
CA ARG A 210 14.63 0.12 -1.53
C ARG A 210 13.68 -0.99 -1.06
N ASP A 211 14.08 -1.74 -0.05
CA ASP A 211 13.19 -2.68 0.63
C ASP A 211 12.15 -1.89 1.43
N THR A 212 10.90 -1.98 0.99
CA THR A 212 9.76 -1.29 1.61
C THR A 212 8.63 -2.26 1.86
N CYS A 213 8.11 -2.25 3.08
CA CYS A 213 6.98 -3.07 3.49
C CYS A 213 5.86 -2.18 4.02
N VAL A 214 4.65 -2.44 3.54
CA VAL A 214 3.41 -1.76 3.93
C VAL A 214 2.52 -2.78 4.62
N GLN A 215 2.07 -2.45 5.82
CA GLN A 215 0.99 -3.15 6.51
C GLN A 215 -0.32 -2.43 6.26
N PHE A 216 -1.38 -3.19 6.01
CA PHE A 216 -2.73 -2.70 5.84
C PHE A 216 -3.57 -3.13 7.04
N LEU A 217 -4.21 -2.15 7.66
CA LEU A 217 -4.96 -2.33 8.89
C LEU A 217 -6.34 -1.69 8.70
N TRP A 218 -7.35 -2.26 9.34
CA TRP A 218 -8.69 -1.66 9.43
C TRP A 218 -9.31 -1.33 8.06
N TRP A 219 -9.24 -2.30 7.13
CA TRP A 219 -9.96 -2.22 5.86
C TRP A 219 -11.45 -1.90 6.07
N GLY A 220 -11.97 -1.01 5.24
CA GLY A 220 -13.38 -0.62 5.25
C GLY A 220 -13.78 0.27 6.44
N ALA A 221 -12.83 0.77 7.24
CA ALA A 221 -13.13 1.69 8.33
C ALA A 221 -13.66 3.03 7.80
N LYS A 222 -14.59 3.65 8.55
CA LYS A 222 -15.13 4.97 8.20
C LYS A 222 -14.01 6.00 8.23
N LYS A 223 -13.78 6.67 7.09
CA LYS A 223 -12.75 7.68 6.97
C LYS A 223 -13.12 8.71 5.91
N HIS A 224 -13.10 9.97 6.31
CA HIS A 224 -13.17 11.12 5.42
C HIS A 224 -12.01 12.07 5.71
N LEU A 225 -11.35 12.55 4.66
CA LEU A 225 -10.17 13.39 4.69
C LEU A 225 -10.46 14.70 3.95
N PRO A 226 -10.92 15.74 4.67
CA PRO A 226 -11.19 17.03 4.05
C PRO A 226 -9.89 17.76 3.70
N ALA A 227 -9.92 18.59 2.66
CA ALA A 227 -8.83 19.52 2.37
C ALA A 227 -8.62 20.53 3.52
N PRO A 228 -7.40 21.06 3.73
CA PRO A 228 -7.19 22.12 4.70
C PRO A 228 -7.98 23.39 4.34
N PRO A 229 -8.35 24.23 5.32
CA PRO A 229 -8.95 25.53 5.04
C PRO A 229 -8.02 26.37 4.15
N ALA A 230 -8.55 26.90 3.04
CA ALA A 230 -7.76 27.66 2.06
C ALA A 230 -7.01 28.87 2.67
N SER A 231 -7.60 29.49 3.70
CA SER A 231 -6.98 30.57 4.46
C SER A 231 -5.65 30.17 5.11
N ARG A 232 -5.42 28.87 5.39
CA ARG A 232 -4.21 28.33 6.01
C ARG A 232 -3.22 27.71 5.00
N VAL A 233 -3.54 27.73 3.71
CA VAL A 233 -2.71 27.17 2.65
C VAL A 233 -1.92 28.27 1.94
N GLY A 234 -0.62 28.03 1.76
CA GLY A 234 0.23 28.71 0.80
C GLY A 234 0.24 27.91 -0.50
N PHE A 235 -0.35 28.47 -1.55
CA PHE A 235 -0.34 27.89 -2.89
C PHE A 235 0.93 28.29 -3.64
N PRO A 236 1.41 27.46 -4.58
CA PRO A 236 2.46 27.89 -5.49
C PRO A 236 1.99 29.13 -6.25
N ALA A 237 2.92 30.04 -6.55
CA ALA A 237 2.62 31.12 -7.47
C ALA A 237 2.12 30.53 -8.81
N ALA A 238 1.10 31.13 -9.40
CA ALA A 238 0.67 30.75 -10.74
C ALA A 238 1.88 30.92 -11.68
N ARG A 239 2.25 29.85 -12.37
CA ARG A 239 3.22 29.91 -13.48
C ARG A 239 2.50 30.33 -14.74
#